data_AF-A0A935IC38-F1
#
_entry.id   AF-A0A935IC38-F1
#
_cell.length_a   1.000
_cell.length_b   1.000
_cell.length_c   1.000
_cell.angle_alpha   90.00
_cell.angle_beta   90.00
_cell.angle_gamma   90.00
#
_symmetry.space_group_name_H-M   'P 1'
#
loop_
_entity.id
_entity.type
_entity.pdbx_description
1 polymer ?
#
loop_
_entity_poly.entity_id
_entity_poly.type
_entity_poly.pdbx_seq_one_letter_code
_entity_poly.pdbx_strand_id
1 'polypeptide(L)'
;MVQKDQEFNAQTRKKQGRYDKRLILKIISDIESGHPRKELQDQYGLGKRSIDRWMKDYGSIHYKDNIKRKSYSKLQKRTIVSAIEQGRMSIQEVQDAYGIKNSKLIRDWIIQFKNENDQLCELNGQVMSKNLTKNIGSNELALEKALEEAELKIKALNTLIDLAEEQLNIDIRKKSGAKQSLKQNKTILK
;
A
#
# COMPACT_ATOMS: atom_id res chain seq x y z
N MET A 1 -13.87 -49.80 -37.28
CA MET A 1 -15.17 -49.77 -36.57
C MET A 1 -15.26 -48.46 -35.81
N VAL A 2 -15.99 -47.49 -36.37
CA VAL A 2 -16.21 -46.17 -35.77
C VAL A 2 -17.30 -46.33 -34.72
N GLN A 3 -16.94 -46.20 -33.45
CA GLN A 3 -17.91 -46.32 -32.36
C GLN A 3 -18.86 -45.13 -32.43
N LYS A 4 -20.14 -45.49 -32.60
CA LYS A 4 -21.29 -44.59 -32.74
C LYS A 4 -21.36 -43.58 -31.60
N ASP A 5 -21.59 -42.34 -32.00
CA ASP A 5 -21.92 -41.20 -31.16
C ASP A 5 -23.04 -41.53 -30.18
N GLN A 6 -22.70 -41.64 -28.89
CA GLN A 6 -23.68 -41.53 -27.83
C GLN A 6 -24.12 -40.06 -27.78
N GLU A 7 -25.35 -39.80 -28.20
CA GLU A 7 -26.03 -38.51 -28.09
C GLU A 7 -26.08 -38.07 -26.62
N PHE A 8 -25.11 -37.23 -26.20
CA PHE A 8 -25.12 -36.60 -24.89
C PHE A 8 -26.15 -35.47 -24.89
N ASN A 9 -27.33 -35.76 -24.39
CA ASN A 9 -28.43 -34.80 -24.25
C ASN A 9 -27.99 -33.62 -23.36
N ALA A 10 -27.80 -32.45 -23.97
CA ALA A 10 -27.18 -31.27 -23.35
C ALA A 10 -28.08 -30.57 -22.31
N GLN A 11 -29.35 -30.97 -22.14
CA GLN A 11 -30.32 -30.22 -21.36
C GLN A 11 -31.15 -31.12 -20.45
N THR A 12 -30.74 -31.28 -19.19
CA THR A 12 -31.70 -31.67 -18.15
C THR A 12 -32.70 -30.53 -17.99
N ARG A 13 -33.98 -30.82 -18.26
CA ARG A 13 -35.18 -29.96 -18.39
C ARG A 13 -35.49 -28.89 -17.32
N LYS A 14 -34.52 -28.24 -16.66
CA LYS A 14 -34.79 -27.12 -15.73
C LYS A 14 -33.82 -25.98 -16.00
N LYS A 15 -34.34 -24.74 -16.01
CA LYS A 15 -33.61 -23.47 -16.26
C LYS A 15 -32.36 -23.23 -15.39
N GLN A 16 -32.02 -24.14 -14.46
CA GLN A 16 -30.84 -24.13 -13.59
C GLN A 16 -30.29 -25.57 -13.35
N GLY A 17 -30.43 -26.48 -14.31
CA GLY A 17 -29.94 -27.86 -14.21
C GLY A 17 -28.41 -27.95 -14.31
N ARG A 18 -27.80 -28.70 -13.40
CA ARG A 18 -26.36 -29.02 -13.40
C ARG A 18 -26.04 -29.84 -14.66
N TYR A 19 -25.11 -29.37 -15.49
CA TYR A 19 -24.66 -30.10 -16.68
C TYR A 19 -23.98 -31.42 -16.29
N ASP A 20 -24.15 -32.44 -17.13
CA ASP A 20 -23.51 -33.74 -16.92
C ASP A 20 -21.98 -33.58 -16.96
N LYS A 21 -21.31 -34.17 -15.96
CA LYS A 21 -19.86 -34.11 -15.81
C LYS A 21 -19.13 -34.72 -17.01
N ARG A 22 -19.72 -35.74 -17.65
CA ARG A 22 -19.14 -36.37 -18.85
C ARG A 22 -19.10 -35.41 -20.03
N LEU A 23 -20.20 -34.68 -20.24
CA LEU A 23 -20.28 -33.63 -21.27
C LEU A 23 -19.26 -32.51 -21.00
N ILE A 24 -19.14 -32.07 -19.74
CA ILE A 24 -18.15 -31.06 -19.34
C ILE A 24 -16.73 -31.51 -19.71
N LEU A 25 -16.35 -32.74 -19.35
CA LEU A 25 -15.02 -33.28 -19.62
C LEU A 25 -14.74 -33.45 -21.12
N LYS A 26 -15.74 -33.90 -21.90
CA LYS A 26 -15.64 -34.01 -23.36
C LYS A 26 -15.31 -32.65 -23.98
N ILE A 27 -16.08 -31.62 -23.62
CA ILE A 27 -15.90 -30.27 -24.15
C ILE A 27 -14.53 -29.69 -23.77
N ILE A 28 -14.03 -29.95 -22.57
CA ILE A 28 -12.69 -29.52 -22.17
C ILE A 28 -11.61 -30.20 -23.02
N SER A 29 -11.73 -31.51 -23.25
CA SER A 29 -10.83 -32.26 -24.13
C SER A 29 -10.85 -31.73 -25.56
N ASP A 30 -12.04 -31.39 -26.08
CA ASP A 30 -12.20 -30.82 -27.41
C ASP A 30 -11.54 -29.43 -27.50
N ILE A 31 -11.66 -28.60 -26.46
CA ILE A 31 -10.98 -27.29 -26.37
C ILE A 31 -9.46 -27.47 -26.29
N GLU A 32 -8.98 -28.44 -25.53
CA GLU A 32 -7.54 -28.70 -25.38
C GLU A 32 -6.90 -29.28 -26.65
N SER A 33 -7.67 -30.03 -27.45
CA SER A 33 -7.27 -30.48 -28.79
C SER A 33 -7.35 -29.38 -29.86
N GLY A 34 -7.81 -28.18 -29.51
CA GLY A 34 -7.77 -26.99 -30.37
C GLY A 34 -9.11 -26.60 -31.00
N HIS A 35 -10.22 -27.24 -30.64
CA HIS A 35 -11.53 -26.84 -31.16
C HIS A 35 -11.91 -25.43 -30.67
N PRO A 36 -12.38 -24.54 -31.56
CA PRO A 36 -12.74 -23.18 -31.18
C PRO A 36 -13.97 -23.19 -30.26
N ARG A 37 -13.87 -22.46 -29.14
CA ARG A 37 -14.95 -22.40 -28.14
C ARG A 37 -16.30 -21.98 -28.71
N LYS A 38 -16.31 -21.19 -29.78
CA LYS A 38 -17.52 -20.70 -30.43
C LYS A 38 -18.28 -21.84 -31.13
N GLU A 39 -17.55 -22.73 -31.80
CA GLU A 39 -18.14 -23.90 -32.47
C GLU A 39 -18.81 -24.83 -31.45
N LEU A 40 -18.16 -25.08 -30.31
CA LEU A 40 -18.73 -25.88 -29.23
C LEU A 40 -19.92 -25.19 -28.54
N GLN A 41 -19.98 -23.85 -28.54
CA GLN A 41 -21.15 -23.11 -28.06
C GLN A 41 -22.34 -23.31 -28.98
N ASP A 42 -22.11 -23.21 -30.28
CA ASP A 42 -23.14 -23.33 -31.31
C ASP A 42 -23.64 -24.78 -31.41
N GLN A 43 -22.74 -25.77 -31.35
CA GLN A 43 -23.07 -27.20 -31.45
C GLN A 43 -23.89 -27.73 -30.26
N TYR A 44 -23.55 -27.31 -29.04
CA TYR A 44 -24.16 -27.84 -27.81
C TYR A 44 -25.13 -26.84 -27.13
N GLY A 45 -25.37 -25.68 -27.73
CA GLY A 45 -26.25 -24.63 -27.17
C GLY A 45 -25.75 -24.07 -25.83
N LEU A 46 -24.43 -23.97 -25.66
CA LEU A 46 -23.81 -23.63 -24.38
C LEU A 46 -23.63 -22.13 -24.20
N GLY A 47 -23.91 -21.64 -23.00
CA GLY A 47 -23.54 -20.28 -22.62
C GLY A 47 -22.01 -20.11 -22.52
N LYS A 48 -21.47 -19.00 -23.06
CA LYS A 48 -20.04 -18.63 -22.97
C LYS A 48 -19.47 -18.76 -21.56
N ARG A 49 -20.24 -18.33 -20.54
CA ARG A 49 -19.83 -18.39 -19.12
C ARG A 49 -19.73 -19.82 -18.58
N SER A 50 -20.46 -20.78 -19.13
CA SER A 50 -20.41 -22.18 -18.72
C SER A 50 -19.05 -22.78 -19.07
N ILE A 51 -18.61 -22.61 -20.32
CA ILE A 51 -17.31 -23.09 -20.79
C ILE A 51 -16.17 -22.41 -20.02
N ASP A 52 -16.24 -21.09 -19.81
CA ASP A 52 -15.20 -20.38 -19.05
C ASP A 52 -15.08 -20.89 -17.60
N ARG A 53 -16.21 -21.23 -16.95
CA ARG A 53 -16.21 -21.82 -15.60
C ARG A 53 -15.63 -23.23 -15.61
N TRP A 54 -16.03 -24.07 -16.58
CA TRP A 54 -15.49 -25.43 -16.68
C TRP A 54 -13.99 -25.46 -16.95
N MET A 55 -13.49 -24.58 -17.82
CA MET A 55 -12.05 -24.44 -18.05
C MET A 55 -11.29 -23.93 -16.81
N LYS A 56 -11.95 -23.20 -15.91
CA LYS A 56 -11.35 -22.78 -14.63
C LYS A 56 -11.24 -23.95 -13.65
N ASP A 57 -12.32 -24.72 -13.53
CA ASP A 57 -12.45 -25.76 -12.50
C ASP A 57 -11.78 -27.09 -12.91
N TYR A 58 -11.89 -27.45 -14.18
CA TYR A 58 -11.46 -28.75 -14.73
C TYR A 58 -10.40 -28.65 -15.83
N GLY A 59 -10.01 -27.44 -16.25
CA GLY A 59 -8.99 -27.28 -17.29
C GLY A 59 -7.62 -27.82 -16.85
N SER A 60 -6.92 -28.45 -17.81
CA SER A 60 -5.57 -28.99 -17.63
C SER A 60 -4.57 -27.90 -17.22
N ILE A 61 -3.49 -28.32 -16.57
CA ILE A 61 -2.34 -27.46 -16.25
C ILE A 61 -1.80 -26.82 -17.54
N HIS A 62 -1.72 -27.60 -18.62
CA HIS A 62 -1.32 -27.10 -19.94
C HIS A 62 -2.19 -25.94 -20.43
N TYR A 63 -3.51 -26.03 -20.24
CA TYR A 63 -4.41 -24.94 -20.58
C TYR A 63 -4.18 -23.69 -19.72
N LYS A 64 -3.96 -23.88 -18.41
CA LYS A 64 -3.76 -22.77 -17.46
C LYS A 64 -2.50 -21.98 -17.74
N ASP A 65 -1.44 -22.65 -18.18
CA ASP A 65 -0.13 -22.03 -18.40
C ASP A 65 0.03 -21.47 -19.82
N ASN A 66 -0.48 -22.17 -20.84
CA ASN A 66 -0.19 -21.86 -22.24
C ASN A 66 -1.37 -21.24 -23.01
N ILE A 67 -2.60 -21.66 -22.70
CA ILE A 67 -3.79 -21.28 -23.48
C ILE A 67 -4.53 -20.11 -22.83
N LYS A 68 -4.53 -20.05 -21.49
CA LYS A 68 -5.11 -18.94 -20.74
C LYS A 68 -4.16 -17.74 -20.75
N ARG A 69 -4.72 -16.53 -20.85
CA ARG A 69 -3.92 -15.30 -20.69
C ARG A 69 -3.28 -15.30 -19.29
N LYS A 70 -1.96 -15.19 -19.23
CA LYS A 70 -1.22 -15.01 -17.98
C LYS A 70 -1.81 -13.82 -17.21
N SER A 71 -2.20 -14.06 -15.97
CA SER A 71 -2.71 -13.05 -15.06
C SER A 71 -1.68 -12.82 -13.97
N TYR A 72 -1.36 -11.56 -13.71
CA TYR A 72 -0.42 -11.16 -12.65
C TYR A 72 -1.22 -10.69 -11.45
N SER A 73 -0.89 -11.23 -10.27
CA SER A 73 -1.49 -10.78 -9.01
C SER A 73 -1.13 -9.33 -8.72
N LYS A 74 -1.94 -8.63 -7.91
CA LYS A 74 -1.66 -7.23 -7.53
C LYS A 74 -0.30 -7.11 -6.82
N LEU A 75 0.06 -8.10 -6.00
CA LEU A 75 1.36 -8.17 -5.32
C LEU A 75 2.51 -8.28 -6.33
N GLN A 76 2.44 -9.23 -7.27
CA GLN A 76 3.47 -9.39 -8.30
C GLN A 76 3.67 -8.11 -9.12
N LYS A 77 2.57 -7.47 -9.54
CA LYS A 77 2.64 -6.20 -10.25
C LYS A 77 3.34 -5.12 -9.42
N ARG A 78 3.03 -5.02 -8.13
CA ARG A 78 3.64 -4.04 -7.22
C ARG A 78 5.14 -4.28 -7.04
N THR A 79 5.56 -5.53 -6.87
CA THR A 79 6.98 -5.89 -6.76
C THR A 79 7.74 -5.51 -8.03
N ILE A 80 7.17 -5.80 -9.20
CA ILE A 80 7.75 -5.43 -10.49
C ILE A 80 7.86 -3.91 -10.65
N VAL A 81 6.77 -3.17 -10.40
CA VAL A 81 6.77 -1.71 -10.51
C VAL A 81 7.77 -1.09 -9.53
N SER A 82 7.81 -1.56 -8.29
CA SER A 82 8.76 -1.08 -7.29
C SER A 82 10.21 -1.32 -7.72
N ALA A 83 10.54 -2.47 -8.30
CA ALA A 83 11.89 -2.76 -8.79
C ALA A 83 12.29 -1.82 -9.95
N ILE A 84 11.34 -1.49 -10.83
CA ILE A 84 11.56 -0.55 -11.94
C ILE A 84 11.74 0.88 -11.40
N GLU A 85 10.88 1.33 -10.48
CA GLU A 85 10.96 2.67 -9.89
C GLU A 85 12.26 2.90 -9.12
N GLN A 86 12.79 1.84 -8.51
CA GLN A 86 14.06 1.86 -7.80
C GLN A 86 15.28 1.73 -8.74
N GLY A 87 15.06 1.58 -10.05
CA GLY A 87 16.13 1.39 -11.03
C GLY A 87 16.87 0.05 -10.93
N ARG A 88 16.34 -0.91 -10.17
CA ARG A 88 16.94 -2.24 -9.98
C ARG A 88 16.77 -3.15 -11.19
N MET A 89 15.72 -2.92 -11.99
CA MET A 89 15.46 -3.65 -13.21
C MET A 89 14.96 -2.71 -14.31
N SER A 90 15.42 -2.93 -15.53
CA SER A 90 14.87 -2.27 -16.72
C SER A 90 13.54 -2.91 -17.14
N ILE A 91 12.74 -2.19 -17.94
CA ILE A 91 11.49 -2.76 -18.49
C ILE A 91 11.80 -4.04 -19.30
N GLN A 92 12.89 -4.06 -20.06
CA GLN A 92 13.30 -5.21 -20.86
C GLN A 92 13.71 -6.40 -19.99
N GLU A 93 14.51 -6.16 -18.95
CA GLU A 93 14.89 -7.21 -17.98
C GLU A 93 13.68 -7.81 -17.27
N VAL A 94 12.66 -7.01 -16.97
CA VAL A 94 11.39 -7.49 -16.42
C VAL A 94 10.63 -8.35 -17.43
N GLN A 95 10.66 -7.99 -18.72
CA GLN A 95 10.03 -8.79 -19.77
C GLN A 95 10.67 -10.17 -19.86
N ASP A 96 11.99 -10.25 -19.76
CA ASP A 96 12.75 -11.49 -19.84
C ASP A 96 12.58 -12.32 -18.55
N ALA A 97 12.76 -11.71 -17.37
CA ALA A 97 12.68 -12.40 -16.09
C ALA A 97 11.27 -12.93 -15.76
N TYR A 98 10.21 -12.19 -16.12
CA TYR A 98 8.83 -12.58 -15.82
C TYR A 98 8.07 -13.13 -17.04
N GLY A 99 8.72 -13.21 -18.20
CA GLY A 99 8.09 -13.68 -19.45
C GLY A 99 6.93 -12.78 -19.93
N ILE A 100 7.03 -11.47 -19.68
CA ILE A 100 6.02 -10.49 -20.08
C ILE A 100 6.31 -10.04 -21.51
N LYS A 101 5.56 -10.58 -22.48
CA LYS A 101 5.77 -10.26 -23.90
C LYS A 101 5.45 -8.80 -24.27
N ASN A 102 4.55 -8.14 -23.54
CA ASN A 102 4.07 -6.81 -23.89
C ASN A 102 4.60 -5.74 -22.93
N SER A 103 5.52 -4.90 -23.41
CA SER A 103 6.09 -3.79 -22.64
C SER A 103 5.05 -2.72 -22.27
N LYS A 104 4.00 -2.55 -23.08
CA LYS A 104 2.89 -1.62 -22.78
C LYS A 104 2.17 -2.00 -21.48
N LEU A 105 1.98 -3.30 -21.21
CA LEU A 105 1.36 -3.76 -19.96
C LEU A 105 2.14 -3.30 -18.73
N ILE A 106 3.47 -3.30 -18.80
CA ILE A 106 4.33 -2.88 -17.70
C ILE A 106 4.19 -1.36 -17.50
N ARG A 107 4.18 -0.58 -18.60
CA ARG A 107 3.97 0.87 -18.54
C ARG A 107 2.59 1.22 -17.96
N ASP A 108 1.55 0.50 -18.37
CA ASP A 108 0.19 0.68 -17.85
C ASP A 108 0.14 0.41 -16.34
N TRP A 109 0.88 -0.61 -15.85
CA TRP A 109 0.99 -0.84 -14.40
C TRP A 109 1.70 0.31 -13.70
N ILE A 110 2.81 0.80 -14.24
CA ILE A 110 3.53 1.95 -13.64
C ILE A 110 2.59 3.17 -13.54
N ILE A 111 1.84 3.49 -14.59
CA ILE A 111 0.88 4.59 -14.59
C ILE A 111 -0.23 4.36 -13.56
N GLN A 112 -0.79 3.14 -13.51
CA GLN A 112 -1.84 2.79 -12.56
C GLN A 112 -1.36 2.94 -11.11
N PHE A 113 -0.17 2.44 -10.78
CA PHE A 113 0.37 2.51 -9.43
C PHE A 113 0.78 3.93 -9.04
N LYS A 114 1.27 4.74 -9.98
CA LYS A 114 1.49 6.18 -9.76
C LYS A 114 0.19 6.89 -9.43
N ASN A 115 -0.86 6.70 -10.23
CA ASN A 115 -2.17 7.31 -9.96
C ASN A 115 -2.77 6.84 -8.63
N GLU A 116 -2.65 5.54 -8.29
CA GLU A 116 -3.09 5.01 -6.98
C GLU A 116 -2.31 5.67 -5.83
N ASN A 117 -1.00 5.87 -5.98
CA ASN A 117 -0.16 6.53 -4.98
C ASN A 117 -0.47 8.03 -4.88
N ASP A 118 -0.67 8.72 -5.99
CA ASP A 118 -0.98 10.15 -6.03
C ASP A 118 -2.34 10.43 -5.35
N GLN A 119 -3.35 9.58 -5.60
CA GLN A 119 -4.63 9.65 -4.89
C GLN A 119 -4.47 9.40 -3.38
N LEU A 120 -3.63 8.45 -2.97
CA LEU A 120 -3.34 8.23 -1.56
C LEU A 120 -2.59 9.42 -0.93
N CYS A 121 -1.68 10.06 -1.67
CA CYS A 121 -0.97 11.27 -1.25
C CYS A 121 -1.91 12.46 -1.08
N GLU A 122 -2.83 12.68 -2.04
CA GLU A 122 -3.85 13.73 -1.96
C GLU A 122 -4.79 13.51 -0.77
N LEU A 123 -5.28 12.28 -0.57
CA LEU A 123 -6.13 11.93 0.57
C LEU A 123 -5.39 12.08 1.91
N ASN A 124 -4.15 11.61 2.01
CA ASN A 124 -3.35 11.76 3.22
C ASN A 124 -3.00 13.23 3.50
N GLY A 125 -2.68 14.03 2.48
CA GLY A 125 -2.44 15.46 2.62
C GLY A 125 -3.66 16.21 3.16
N GLN A 126 -4.87 15.83 2.69
CA GLN A 126 -6.12 16.42 3.16
C GLN A 126 -6.45 16.04 4.60
N VAL A 127 -6.19 14.79 5.01
CA VAL A 127 -6.39 14.32 6.40
C VAL A 127 -5.35 14.94 7.34
N MET A 128 -4.09 15.04 6.94
CA MET A 128 -3.03 15.67 7.73
C MET A 128 -3.28 17.16 7.94
N SER A 129 -3.67 17.89 6.89
CA SER A 129 -4.02 19.32 6.97
C SER A 129 -5.19 19.59 7.95
N LYS A 130 -6.22 18.73 7.95
CA LYS A 130 -7.39 18.87 8.83
C LYS A 130 -7.08 18.54 10.30
N ASN A 131 -6.09 17.69 10.56
CA ASN A 131 -5.63 17.38 11.90
C ASN A 131 -4.61 18.41 12.43
N LEU A 132 -3.72 18.93 11.58
CA LEU A 132 -2.79 20.01 11.92
C LEU A 132 -3.54 21.27 12.35
N THR A 133 -4.51 21.72 11.57
CA THR A 133 -5.31 22.92 11.89
C THR A 133 -6.09 22.83 13.21
N LYS A 134 -6.59 21.64 13.58
CA LYS A 134 -7.22 21.42 14.89
C LYS A 134 -6.24 21.36 16.06
N ASN A 135 -5.04 20.82 15.86
CA ASN A 135 -4.06 20.64 16.93
C ASN A 135 -3.22 21.91 17.18
N ILE A 136 -2.95 22.70 16.14
CA ILE A 136 -2.18 23.95 16.25
C ILE A 136 -2.93 24.94 17.14
N GLY A 137 -4.23 25.15 16.92
CA GLY A 137 -5.03 26.09 17.73
C GLY A 137 -5.19 25.68 19.21
N SER A 138 -5.18 24.39 19.52
CA SER A 138 -5.25 23.92 20.92
C SER A 138 -3.91 24.03 21.65
N ASN A 139 -2.80 23.80 20.94
CA ASN A 139 -1.46 23.82 21.53
C ASN A 139 -0.96 25.26 21.74
N GLU A 140 -1.31 26.18 20.84
CA GLU A 140 -0.94 27.60 20.94
C GLU A 140 -1.55 28.25 22.19
N LEU A 141 -2.85 28.05 22.43
CA LEU A 141 -3.52 28.53 23.64
C LEU A 141 -2.96 27.91 24.94
N ALA A 142 -2.58 26.63 24.91
CA ALA A 142 -1.99 25.96 26.06
C ALA A 142 -0.57 26.48 26.37
N LEU A 143 0.21 26.76 25.32
CA LEU A 143 1.56 27.32 25.42
C LEU A 143 1.54 28.76 25.92
N GLU A 144 0.63 29.60 25.42
CA GLU A 144 0.45 30.98 25.89
C GLU A 144 0.09 31.02 27.38
N LYS A 145 -0.86 30.17 27.80
CA LYS A 145 -1.26 30.09 29.20
C LYS A 145 -0.12 29.62 30.11
N ALA A 146 0.66 28.63 29.68
CA ALA A 146 1.82 28.15 30.44
C ALA A 146 2.91 29.23 30.57
N LEU A 147 3.08 30.05 29.53
CA LEU A 147 4.01 31.18 29.54
C LEU A 147 3.56 32.24 30.54
N GLU A 148 2.28 32.64 30.51
CA GLU A 148 1.71 33.61 31.44
C GLU A 148 1.84 33.15 32.91
N GLU A 149 1.52 31.88 33.20
CA GLU A 149 1.67 31.32 34.54
C GLU A 149 3.13 31.33 35.03
N ALA A 150 4.09 31.04 34.13
CA ALA A 150 5.51 31.08 34.46
C ALA A 150 5.99 32.52 34.72
N GLU A 151 5.57 33.49 33.91
CA GLU A 151 5.90 34.91 34.10
C GLU A 151 5.35 35.46 35.42
N LEU A 152 4.08 35.14 35.73
CA LEU A 152 3.47 35.52 37.01
C LEU A 152 4.23 34.91 38.19
N LYS A 153 4.64 33.64 38.09
CA LYS A 153 5.41 32.97 39.14
C LYS A 153 6.78 33.62 39.33
N ILE A 154 7.49 33.94 38.24
CA ILE A 154 8.78 34.64 38.31
C ILE A 154 8.62 36.00 38.97
N LYS A 155 7.58 36.77 38.58
CA LYS A 155 7.28 38.07 39.16
C LYS A 155 7.01 37.97 40.66
N ALA A 156 6.16 37.03 41.08
CA ALA A 156 5.86 36.78 42.48
C ALA A 156 7.11 36.40 43.30
N LEU A 157 7.95 35.51 42.77
CA LEU A 157 9.20 35.10 43.42
C LEU A 157 10.16 36.28 43.58
N ASN A 158 10.32 37.12 42.56
CA ASN A 158 11.16 38.31 42.65
C ASN A 158 10.63 39.29 43.70
N THR A 159 9.32 39.56 43.71
CA THR A 159 8.73 40.45 44.74
C THR A 159 8.88 39.91 46.15
N LEU A 160 8.82 38.57 46.33
CA LEU A 160 9.03 37.96 47.64
C LEU A 160 10.50 38.09 48.09
N ILE A 161 11.45 38.00 47.16
CA ILE A 161 12.86 38.26 47.44
C ILE A 161 13.03 39.71 47.88
N ASP A 162 12.47 40.68 47.14
CA ASP A 162 12.58 42.10 47.49
C ASP A 162 12.02 42.39 48.89
N LEU A 163 10.83 41.86 49.23
CA LEU A 163 10.23 42.01 50.55
C LEU A 163 11.07 41.34 51.66
N ALA A 164 11.70 40.19 51.38
CA ALA A 164 12.54 39.51 52.34
C ALA A 164 13.84 40.28 52.61
N GLU A 165 14.45 40.88 51.57
CA GLU A 165 15.62 41.75 51.71
C GLU A 165 15.27 42.99 52.55
N GLU A 166 14.11 43.62 52.30
CA GLU A 166 13.64 44.79 53.06
C GLU A 166 13.35 44.49 54.54
N GLN A 167 12.63 43.40 54.84
CA GLN A 167 12.16 43.11 56.21
C GLN A 167 13.24 42.47 57.09
N LEU A 168 14.13 41.66 56.51
CA LEU A 168 15.13 40.91 57.26
C LEU A 168 16.53 41.55 57.17
N ASN A 169 16.73 42.54 56.30
CA ASN A 169 18.00 43.25 56.07
C ASN A 169 19.16 42.28 55.73
N ILE A 170 18.85 41.21 54.99
CA ILE A 170 19.80 40.21 54.51
C ILE A 170 19.87 40.33 52.98
N ASP A 171 21.08 40.43 52.41
CA ASP A 171 21.31 40.46 50.95
C ASP A 171 21.13 39.03 50.38
N ILE A 172 20.08 38.78 49.59
CA ILE A 172 19.80 37.48 48.97
C ILE A 172 20.30 37.46 47.52
N ARG A 173 20.16 38.57 46.80
CA ARG A 173 20.58 38.71 45.41
C ARG A 173 22.08 38.97 45.28
N LYS A 174 22.75 38.24 44.38
CA LYS A 174 24.15 38.53 44.00
C LYS A 174 24.26 39.91 43.34
N LYS A 175 25.05 40.80 43.94
CA LYS A 175 25.44 42.08 43.33
C LYS A 175 26.50 41.84 42.24
N SER A 176 26.26 42.37 41.04
CA SER A 176 27.19 42.30 39.90
C SER A 176 28.42 43.16 40.20
N GLY A 177 29.43 42.58 40.86
CA GLY A 177 30.65 43.33 41.21
C GLY A 177 31.76 42.58 41.94
N ALA A 178 31.61 41.29 42.27
CA ALA A 178 32.70 40.55 42.91
C ALA A 178 33.67 39.98 41.85
N LYS A 179 34.88 40.54 41.77
CA LYS A 179 35.99 40.05 40.91
C LYS A 179 36.19 38.54 41.14
N GLN A 180 36.06 37.74 40.08
CA GLN A 180 36.43 36.32 40.12
C GLN A 180 37.95 36.21 40.37
N SER A 181 38.35 35.57 41.46
CA SER A 181 39.76 35.24 41.72
C SER A 181 40.21 34.16 40.71
N LEU A 182 41.15 34.53 39.82
CA LEU A 182 41.82 33.62 38.89
C LEU A 182 42.51 32.49 39.67
N LYS A 183 42.08 31.24 39.47
CA LYS A 183 42.79 30.06 39.97
C LYS A 183 44.13 29.92 39.22
N GLN A 184 45.24 30.12 39.93
CA GLN A 184 46.58 29.83 39.41
C GLN A 184 46.75 28.31 39.28
N ASN A 185 46.79 27.81 38.05
CA ASN A 185 47.23 26.44 37.77
C ASN A 185 48.74 26.36 38.05
N LYS A 186 49.11 25.63 39.11
CA LYS A 186 50.50 25.38 39.50
C LYS A 186 51.08 24.33 38.55
N THR A 187 51.83 24.77 37.55
CA THR A 187 52.64 23.90 36.68
C THR A 187 53.68 23.18 37.54
N ILE A 188 53.58 21.85 37.66
CA ILE A 188 54.65 21.02 38.22
C ILE A 188 55.57 20.66 37.07
N LEU A 189 56.78 21.23 37.08
CA LEU A 189 57.91 20.86 36.24
C LEU A 189 58.99 20.26 37.14
N LYS A 190 59.12 18.93 37.12
CA LYS A 190 60.34 18.11 36.98
C LYS A 190 60.04 16.68 37.41
#